data_AF-A0A368G6A4-F1
#
_entry.id   AF-A0A368G6A4-F1
#
_cell.length_a   1.000
_cell.length_b   1.000
_cell.length_c   1.000
_cell.angle_alpha   90.00
_cell.angle_beta   90.00
_cell.angle_gamma   90.00
#
_symmetry.space_group_name_H-M   'P 1'
#
loop_
_entity.id
_entity.type
_entity.pdbx_description
1 polymer ?
#
loop_
_entity_poly.entity_id
_entity_poly.type
_entity_poly.pdbx_seq_one_letter_code
_entity_poly.pdbx_strand_id
1 'polypeptide(L)'
;MSDPLGARGVVVTGVILGGTILAALLYYQATKPKKRAASKRAGVPGLRNLGNTCYANALLQGLASLPSVVRWLKEIDTTTNDLRHGFLDELKEVVIKLNDDATSLHDVSGVMAALSKHKWNITVGVEHDLHELLNVFATTWDEELQATKKRLLSSSLWQFNETSSSPENNGIVVEPSSGDVKDSSVSRRELVFKRCSDVVRVEAKLRAPCFGLTATELRCCQKNCGFKKVRYDTFGVISLAIPKIFVGMVRFSLILVFYLALPLCLSLFGDDAIRGLVISPKSLIVSEKCCCS
;
A
#
# COMPACT_ATOMS: atom_id res chain seq x y z
N MET A 1 -67.83 -30.70 -61.49
CA MET A 1 -67.48 -31.27 -60.18
C MET A 1 -66.24 -30.54 -59.70
N SER A 2 -66.43 -29.62 -58.77
CA SER A 2 -65.37 -28.74 -58.25
C SER A 2 -65.20 -29.06 -56.77
N ASP A 3 -64.04 -29.60 -56.41
CA ASP A 3 -63.77 -30.14 -55.08
C ASP A 3 -63.75 -29.04 -53.99
N PRO A 4 -64.57 -29.15 -52.94
CA PRO A 4 -64.59 -28.18 -51.84
C PRO A 4 -63.52 -28.44 -50.76
N LEU A 5 -62.61 -29.39 -50.97
CA LEU A 5 -61.62 -29.80 -49.96
C LEU A 5 -60.37 -28.89 -49.88
N GLY A 6 -60.04 -28.15 -50.95
CA GLY A 6 -58.82 -27.35 -51.02
C GLY A 6 -58.84 -26.08 -50.14
N ALA A 7 -60.00 -25.45 -49.97
CA ALA A 7 -60.10 -24.18 -49.25
C ALA A 7 -59.98 -24.33 -47.72
N ARG A 8 -60.42 -25.47 -47.16
CA ARG A 8 -60.32 -25.75 -45.72
C ARG A 8 -58.89 -26.05 -45.28
N GLY A 9 -58.11 -26.71 -46.13
CA GLY A 9 -56.69 -26.97 -45.86
C GLY A 9 -55.90 -25.68 -45.67
N VAL A 10 -56.00 -24.75 -46.64
CA VAL A 10 -55.21 -23.51 -46.65
C VAL A 10 -55.51 -22.60 -45.45
N VAL A 11 -56.78 -22.50 -45.03
CA VAL A 11 -57.16 -21.68 -43.86
C VAL A 11 -56.64 -22.29 -42.56
N VAL A 12 -56.68 -23.61 -42.42
CA VAL A 12 -56.18 -24.31 -41.22
C VAL A 12 -54.66 -24.21 -41.11
N THR A 13 -53.91 -24.35 -42.22
CA THR A 13 -52.45 -24.21 -42.20
C THR A 13 -52.02 -22.77 -41.88
N GLY A 14 -52.73 -21.77 -42.40
CA GLY A 14 -52.45 -20.36 -42.14
C GLY A 14 -52.62 -19.96 -40.66
N VAL A 15 -53.67 -20.48 -40.00
CA VAL A 15 -53.94 -20.21 -38.58
C VAL A 15 -52.89 -20.88 -37.66
N ILE A 16 -52.43 -22.09 -37.99
CA ILE A 16 -51.41 -22.80 -37.21
C ILE A 16 -50.04 -22.13 -37.33
N LEU A 17 -49.65 -21.71 -38.55
CA LEU A 17 -48.38 -20.99 -38.78
C LEU A 17 -48.38 -19.59 -38.14
N GLY A 18 -49.50 -18.85 -38.23
CA GLY A 18 -49.61 -17.55 -37.56
C GLY A 18 -49.58 -17.64 -36.03
N GLY A 19 -50.27 -18.63 -35.46
CA GLY A 19 -50.33 -18.85 -34.01
C GLY A 19 -48.98 -19.26 -33.40
N THR A 20 -48.21 -20.10 -34.11
CA THR A 20 -46.88 -20.53 -33.65
C THR A 20 -45.85 -19.41 -33.65
N ILE A 21 -45.87 -18.53 -34.66
CA ILE A 21 -44.99 -17.35 -34.72
C ILE A 21 -45.31 -16.38 -33.59
N LEU A 22 -46.60 -16.12 -33.33
CA LEU A 22 -47.02 -15.22 -32.25
C LEU A 22 -46.66 -15.80 -30.87
N ALA A 23 -46.86 -17.10 -30.66
CA ALA A 23 -46.47 -17.79 -29.43
C ALA A 23 -44.95 -17.77 -29.22
N ALA A 24 -44.16 -17.97 -30.27
CA ALA A 24 -42.70 -17.90 -30.21
C ALA A 24 -42.21 -16.47 -29.89
N LEU A 25 -42.83 -15.44 -30.46
CA LEU A 25 -42.51 -14.04 -30.16
C LEU A 25 -42.87 -13.67 -28.73
N LEU A 26 -44.03 -14.10 -28.24
CA LEU A 26 -44.46 -13.87 -26.85
C LEU A 26 -43.55 -14.64 -25.87
N TYR A 27 -43.21 -15.89 -26.18
CA TYR A 27 -42.27 -16.68 -25.39
C TYR A 27 -40.88 -16.05 -25.35
N TYR A 28 -40.38 -15.57 -26.51
CA TYR A 28 -39.09 -14.89 -26.60
C TYR A 28 -39.08 -13.56 -25.83
N GLN A 29 -40.18 -12.80 -25.83
CA GLN A 29 -40.29 -11.59 -25.02
C GLN A 29 -40.45 -11.88 -23.52
N ALA A 30 -41.17 -12.94 -23.16
CA ALA A 30 -41.35 -13.36 -21.77
C ALA A 30 -40.09 -13.97 -21.16
N THR A 31 -39.29 -14.68 -21.97
CA THR A 31 -38.03 -15.34 -21.55
C THR A 31 -36.80 -14.51 -21.87
N LYS A 32 -36.94 -13.36 -22.55
CA LYS A 32 -35.84 -12.40 -22.74
C LYS A 32 -35.27 -12.08 -21.36
N PRO A 33 -33.99 -12.41 -21.08
CA PRO A 33 -33.40 -12.07 -19.81
C PRO A 33 -33.46 -10.56 -19.68
N LYS A 34 -34.27 -10.05 -18.74
CA LYS A 34 -34.25 -8.64 -18.37
C LYS A 34 -32.80 -8.33 -18.06
N LYS A 35 -32.15 -7.52 -18.90
CA LYS A 35 -30.88 -6.89 -18.54
C LYS A 35 -31.21 -6.17 -17.25
N ARG A 36 -30.82 -6.75 -16.12
CA ARG A 36 -30.93 -6.09 -14.82
C ARG A 36 -30.16 -4.80 -15.03
N ALA A 37 -30.86 -3.69 -15.19
CA ALA A 37 -30.24 -2.38 -15.04
C ALA A 37 -29.54 -2.50 -13.70
N ALA A 38 -28.20 -2.50 -13.73
CA ALA A 38 -27.40 -2.64 -12.55
C ALA A 38 -27.80 -1.47 -11.67
N SER A 39 -28.68 -1.75 -10.69
CA SER A 39 -28.96 -0.84 -9.59
C SER A 39 -27.58 -0.47 -9.08
N LYS A 40 -27.21 0.81 -9.20
CA LYS A 40 -26.00 1.39 -8.61
C LYS A 40 -26.09 1.15 -7.10
N ARG A 41 -25.72 -0.04 -6.66
CA ARG A 41 -25.45 -0.31 -5.27
C ARG A 41 -24.08 0.29 -5.06
N ALA A 42 -24.01 1.31 -4.23
CA ALA A 42 -22.77 1.73 -3.58
C ALA A 42 -22.10 0.45 -3.06
N GLY A 43 -21.07 0.02 -3.77
CA GLY A 43 -20.51 -1.31 -3.66
C GLY A 43 -19.04 -1.18 -3.93
N VAL A 44 -18.23 -1.85 -3.11
CA VAL A 44 -16.78 -1.82 -3.24
C VAL A 44 -16.41 -2.31 -4.65
N PRO A 45 -15.73 -1.49 -5.47
CA PRO A 45 -15.32 -1.85 -6.82
C PRO A 45 -14.53 -3.16 -6.84
N GLY A 46 -14.84 -4.04 -7.78
CA GLY A 46 -14.10 -5.29 -7.97
C GLY A 46 -12.81 -5.09 -8.76
N LEU A 47 -11.86 -6.02 -8.59
CA LEU A 47 -10.69 -6.15 -9.47
C LEU A 47 -10.83 -7.35 -10.40
N ARG A 48 -10.62 -7.14 -11.70
CA ARG A 48 -10.61 -8.19 -12.72
C ARG A 48 -9.38 -9.07 -12.49
N ASN A 49 -9.57 -10.38 -12.46
CA ASN A 49 -8.47 -11.34 -12.46
C ASN A 49 -7.92 -11.46 -13.89
N LEU A 50 -6.63 -11.21 -14.09
CA LEU A 50 -5.96 -11.25 -15.40
C LEU A 50 -5.27 -12.60 -15.67
N GLY A 51 -5.61 -13.63 -14.89
CA GLY A 51 -5.00 -14.95 -14.94
C GLY A 51 -4.08 -15.16 -13.75
N ASN A 52 -4.53 -15.94 -12.77
CA ASN A 52 -3.84 -16.20 -11.50
C ASN A 52 -3.38 -14.95 -10.73
N THR A 53 -3.98 -13.77 -10.96
CA THR A 53 -3.62 -12.51 -10.28
C THR A 53 -4.41 -12.26 -8.99
N CYS A 54 -5.01 -13.29 -8.40
CA CYS A 54 -5.82 -13.16 -7.18
C CYS A 54 -5.01 -12.65 -5.98
N TYR A 55 -3.73 -13.02 -5.89
CA TYR A 55 -2.81 -12.53 -4.86
C TYR A 55 -2.63 -11.00 -4.93
N ALA A 56 -2.45 -10.44 -6.13
CA ALA A 56 -2.34 -9.01 -6.35
C ALA A 56 -3.67 -8.29 -6.07
N ASN A 57 -4.79 -8.88 -6.52
CA ASN A 57 -6.11 -8.33 -6.27
C ASN A 57 -6.42 -8.25 -4.77
N ALA A 58 -6.13 -9.32 -4.03
CA ALA A 58 -6.34 -9.37 -2.58
C ALA A 58 -5.47 -8.34 -1.85
N LEU A 59 -4.20 -8.20 -2.25
CA LEU A 59 -3.30 -7.20 -1.67
C LEU A 59 -3.81 -5.77 -1.90
N LEU A 60 -4.18 -5.43 -3.14
CA LEU A 60 -4.65 -4.09 -3.51
C LEU A 60 -5.97 -3.73 -2.83
N GLN A 61 -6.90 -4.68 -2.70
CA GLN A 61 -8.12 -4.50 -1.91
C GLN A 61 -7.80 -4.28 -0.42
N GLY A 62 -6.85 -5.04 0.13
CA GLY A 62 -6.36 -4.85 1.49
C GLY A 62 -5.80 -3.44 1.70
N LEU A 63 -4.91 -2.97 0.81
CA LEU A 63 -4.33 -1.63 0.88
C LEU A 63 -5.39 -0.52 0.71
N ALA A 64 -6.33 -0.69 -0.23
CA ALA A 64 -7.40 0.27 -0.47
C ALA A 64 -8.37 0.40 0.71
N SER A 65 -8.50 -0.65 1.52
CA SER A 65 -9.33 -0.64 2.75
C SER A 65 -8.70 0.13 3.92
N LEU A 66 -7.41 0.51 3.83
CA LEU A 66 -6.68 1.19 4.90
C LEU A 66 -6.74 2.73 4.72
N PRO A 67 -7.48 3.48 5.55
CA PRO A 67 -7.63 4.93 5.39
C PRO A 67 -6.31 5.70 5.50
N SER A 68 -5.36 5.17 6.28
CA SER A 68 -4.01 5.74 6.40
C SER A 68 -3.24 5.64 5.10
N VAL A 69 -3.28 4.49 4.40
CA VAL A 69 -2.64 4.29 3.10
C VAL A 69 -3.29 5.16 2.04
N VAL A 70 -4.63 5.20 1.99
CA VAL A 70 -5.38 6.04 1.04
C VAL A 70 -5.00 7.52 1.21
N ARG A 71 -4.95 8.03 2.45
CA ARG A 71 -4.55 9.42 2.72
C ARG A 71 -3.11 9.67 2.31
N TRP A 72 -2.20 8.77 2.69
CA TRP A 72 -0.78 8.89 2.37
C TRP A 72 -0.53 8.93 0.85
N LEU A 73 -1.15 8.04 0.07
CA LEU A 73 -1.04 8.05 -1.40
C LEU A 73 -1.60 9.34 -2.02
N LYS A 74 -2.65 9.93 -1.45
CA LYS A 74 -3.19 11.22 -1.91
C LYS A 74 -2.23 12.39 -1.67
N GLU A 75 -1.47 12.34 -0.58
CA GLU A 75 -0.48 13.38 -0.21
C GLU A 75 0.83 13.30 -1.00
N ILE A 76 1.12 12.15 -1.62
CA ILE A 76 2.26 11.98 -2.52
C ILE A 76 1.96 12.64 -3.86
N ASP A 77 2.87 13.52 -4.28
CA ASP A 77 2.80 14.19 -5.58
C ASP A 77 3.43 13.32 -6.68
N THR A 78 2.59 12.50 -7.30
CA THR A 78 2.96 11.62 -8.42
C THR A 78 3.03 12.34 -9.77
N THR A 79 2.67 13.64 -9.83
CA THR A 79 2.70 14.41 -11.10
C THR A 79 4.11 14.74 -11.56
N THR A 80 5.09 14.61 -10.66
CA THR A 80 6.49 14.92 -10.95
C THR A 80 7.12 13.83 -11.82
N ASN A 81 8.01 14.23 -12.75
CA ASN A 81 8.58 13.34 -13.77
C ASN A 81 9.19 12.03 -13.22
N ASP A 82 9.70 12.05 -11.99
CA ASP A 82 10.34 10.89 -11.35
C ASP A 82 9.32 9.80 -10.92
N LEU A 83 8.09 10.20 -10.62
CA LEU A 83 7.01 9.30 -10.15
C LEU A 83 5.92 9.09 -11.19
N ARG A 84 5.83 9.97 -12.19
CA ARG A 84 4.82 9.92 -13.24
C ARG A 84 4.95 8.62 -14.03
N HIS A 85 3.85 7.88 -14.17
CA HIS A 85 3.88 6.53 -14.78
C HIS A 85 4.85 5.56 -14.07
N GLY A 86 5.10 5.80 -12.77
CA GLY A 86 5.81 4.92 -11.85
C GLY A 86 4.85 4.03 -11.07
N PHE A 87 5.41 3.18 -10.23
CA PHE A 87 4.65 2.25 -9.41
C PHE A 87 3.72 2.96 -8.43
N LEU A 88 4.17 4.03 -7.77
CA LEU A 88 3.34 4.81 -6.85
C LEU A 88 2.17 5.52 -7.53
N ASP A 89 2.32 5.94 -8.79
CA ASP A 89 1.27 6.58 -9.57
C ASP A 89 0.16 5.57 -9.92
N GLU A 90 0.55 4.41 -10.44
CA GLU A 90 -0.37 3.30 -10.72
C GLU A 90 -1.05 2.77 -9.45
N LEU A 91 -0.29 2.62 -8.35
CA LEU A 91 -0.84 2.20 -7.07
C LEU A 91 -1.85 3.22 -6.53
N LYS A 92 -1.53 4.52 -6.62
CA LYS A 92 -2.43 5.60 -6.22
C LYS A 92 -3.70 5.60 -7.06
N GLU A 93 -3.59 5.43 -8.38
CA GLU A 93 -4.73 5.37 -9.29
C GLU A 93 -5.67 4.22 -8.92
N VAL A 94 -5.13 3.00 -8.76
CA VAL A 94 -5.92 1.82 -8.38
C VAL A 94 -6.60 2.04 -7.03
N VAL A 95 -5.87 2.49 -6.00
CA VAL A 95 -6.42 2.68 -4.65
C VAL A 95 -7.51 3.75 -4.63
N ILE A 96 -7.35 4.84 -5.38
CA ILE A 96 -8.39 5.88 -5.48
C ILE A 96 -9.63 5.34 -6.21
N LYS A 97 -9.45 4.63 -7.32
CA LYS A 97 -10.56 4.03 -8.08
C LYS A 97 -11.34 2.99 -7.26
N LEU A 98 -10.66 2.20 -6.44
CA LEU A 98 -11.29 1.25 -5.53
C LEU A 98 -12.06 1.93 -4.39
N ASN A 99 -11.84 3.23 -4.15
CA ASN A 99 -12.58 4.03 -3.18
C ASN A 99 -13.58 4.99 -3.84
N ASP A 100 -13.83 4.84 -5.15
CA ASP A 100 -14.81 5.62 -5.89
C ASP A 100 -16.04 4.77 -6.23
N ASP A 101 -17.21 5.18 -5.72
CA ASP A 101 -18.50 4.50 -5.92
C ASP A 101 -18.94 4.46 -7.40
N ALA A 102 -18.35 5.29 -8.27
CA ALA A 102 -18.61 5.27 -9.70
C ALA A 102 -17.89 4.12 -10.43
N THR A 103 -16.85 3.54 -9.83
CA THR A 103 -16.03 2.50 -10.46
C THR A 103 -16.67 1.13 -10.26
N SER A 104 -17.10 0.45 -11.33
CA SER A 104 -17.69 -0.88 -11.20
C SER A 104 -16.66 -2.02 -11.24
N LEU A 105 -15.59 -1.85 -12.01
CA LEU A 105 -14.56 -2.87 -12.23
C LEU A 105 -13.28 -2.20 -12.70
N HIS A 106 -12.16 -2.54 -12.07
CA HIS A 106 -10.83 -2.11 -12.49
C HIS A 106 -9.89 -3.32 -12.63
N ASP A 107 -8.72 -3.16 -13.22
CA ASP A 107 -7.73 -4.23 -13.35
C ASP A 107 -6.38 -3.77 -12.81
N VAL A 108 -5.45 -4.72 -12.67
CA VAL A 108 -4.15 -4.51 -12.03
C VAL A 108 -3.01 -4.36 -13.05
N SER A 109 -3.33 -4.23 -14.35
CA SER A 109 -2.32 -4.31 -15.42
C SER A 109 -1.28 -3.20 -15.32
N GLY A 110 -1.67 -1.98 -14.98
CA GLY A 110 -0.77 -0.84 -14.78
C GLY A 110 0.24 -1.07 -13.65
N VAL A 111 -0.24 -1.57 -12.51
CA VAL A 111 0.63 -1.95 -11.37
C VAL A 111 1.63 -3.04 -11.77
N MET A 112 1.17 -4.09 -12.45
CA MET A 112 2.05 -5.18 -12.88
C MET A 112 3.08 -4.71 -13.92
N ALA A 113 2.68 -3.82 -14.84
CA ALA A 113 3.59 -3.22 -15.82
C ALA A 113 4.65 -2.33 -15.15
N ALA A 114 4.26 -1.55 -14.14
CA ALA A 114 5.19 -0.75 -13.36
C ALA A 114 6.21 -1.61 -12.58
N LEU A 115 5.78 -2.73 -12.00
CA LEU A 115 6.70 -3.68 -11.35
C LEU A 115 7.69 -4.29 -12.36
N SER A 116 7.23 -4.65 -13.56
CA SER A 116 8.10 -5.15 -14.62
C SER A 116 9.13 -4.11 -15.07
N LYS A 117 8.75 -2.82 -15.11
CA LYS A 117 9.66 -1.69 -15.38
C LYS A 117 10.78 -1.60 -14.32
N HIS A 118 10.45 -1.87 -13.06
CA HIS A 118 11.38 -2.01 -11.93
C HIS A 118 12.12 -3.36 -11.90
N LYS A 119 12.07 -4.15 -12.98
CA LYS A 119 12.79 -5.42 -13.15
C LYS A 119 12.37 -6.53 -12.20
N TRP A 120 11.20 -6.41 -11.57
CA TRP A 120 10.60 -7.54 -10.87
C TRP A 120 10.13 -8.59 -11.87
N ASN A 121 10.57 -9.84 -11.67
CA ASN A 121 10.18 -10.97 -12.50
C ASN A 121 8.91 -11.64 -11.96
N ILE A 122 7.77 -10.95 -12.07
CA ILE A 122 6.48 -11.52 -11.68
C ILE A 122 5.76 -11.99 -12.95
N THR A 123 5.76 -13.30 -13.16
CA THR A 123 5.09 -13.93 -14.31
C THR A 123 3.57 -13.85 -14.13
N VAL A 124 2.91 -13.07 -14.99
CA VAL A 124 1.44 -13.05 -15.07
C VAL A 124 0.94 -14.42 -15.54
N GLY A 125 -0.13 -14.93 -14.93
CA GLY A 125 -0.63 -16.28 -15.20
C GLY A 125 -0.05 -17.36 -14.27
N VAL A 126 0.86 -17.02 -13.36
CA VAL A 126 1.35 -17.92 -12.30
C VAL A 126 0.85 -17.42 -10.94
N GLU A 127 0.54 -18.35 -10.04
CA GLU A 127 0.19 -18.03 -8.65
C GLU A 127 1.45 -17.63 -7.87
N HIS A 128 1.34 -16.58 -7.05
CA HIS A 128 2.45 -16.07 -6.23
C HIS A 128 1.99 -15.85 -4.79
N ASP A 129 2.95 -15.81 -3.87
CA ASP A 129 2.69 -15.53 -2.47
C ASP A 129 2.37 -14.04 -2.24
N LEU A 130 1.29 -13.77 -1.51
CA LEU A 130 0.82 -12.40 -1.25
C LEU A 130 1.81 -11.60 -0.39
N HIS A 131 2.45 -12.26 0.58
CA HIS A 131 3.40 -11.61 1.48
C HIS A 131 4.71 -11.28 0.75
N GLU A 132 5.16 -12.15 -0.16
CA GLU A 132 6.26 -11.83 -1.08
C GLU A 132 5.92 -10.62 -1.95
N LEU A 133 4.73 -10.58 -2.55
CA LEU A 133 4.28 -9.43 -3.34
C LEU A 133 4.25 -8.13 -2.51
N LEU A 134 3.82 -8.20 -1.25
CA LEU A 134 3.83 -7.03 -0.36
C LEU A 134 5.25 -6.52 -0.11
N ASN A 135 6.25 -7.41 0.03
CA ASN A 135 7.65 -6.99 0.15
C ASN A 135 8.19 -6.37 -1.15
N VAL A 136 7.76 -6.88 -2.30
CA VAL A 136 8.04 -6.26 -3.61
C VAL A 136 7.46 -4.84 -3.68
N PHE A 137 6.19 -4.66 -3.29
CA PHE A 137 5.55 -3.34 -3.23
C PHE A 137 6.30 -2.40 -2.29
N ALA A 138 6.64 -2.90 -1.10
CA ALA A 138 7.37 -2.17 -0.07
C ALA A 138 8.73 -1.67 -0.55
N THR A 139 9.48 -2.53 -1.23
CA THR A 139 10.80 -2.19 -1.79
C THR A 139 10.65 -1.17 -2.91
N THR A 140 9.71 -1.40 -3.83
CA THR A 140 9.53 -0.55 -5.02
C THR A 140 9.10 0.87 -4.67
N TRP A 141 8.12 1.04 -3.77
CA TRP A 141 7.75 2.40 -3.36
C TRP A 141 8.86 3.08 -2.56
N ASP A 142 9.69 2.34 -1.81
CA ASP A 142 10.75 2.96 -1.00
C ASP A 142 11.84 3.51 -1.92
N GLU A 143 12.20 2.76 -2.97
CA GLU A 143 13.11 3.22 -4.01
C GLU A 143 12.59 4.50 -4.71
N GLU A 144 11.32 4.53 -5.11
CA GLU A 144 10.69 5.72 -5.72
C GLU A 144 10.62 6.92 -4.75
N LEU A 145 10.34 6.68 -3.47
CA LEU A 145 10.30 7.72 -2.44
C LEU A 145 11.69 8.21 -2.06
N GLN A 146 12.73 7.37 -2.10
CA GLN A 146 14.11 7.78 -1.87
C GLN A 146 14.57 8.78 -2.94
N ALA A 147 14.22 8.55 -4.21
CA ALA A 147 14.48 9.50 -5.29
C ALA A 147 13.78 10.85 -5.01
N THR A 148 12.50 10.80 -4.62
CA THR A 148 11.72 11.99 -4.25
C THR A 148 12.30 12.73 -3.06
N LYS A 149 12.71 12.01 -2.01
CA LYS A 149 13.36 12.54 -0.80
C LYS A 149 14.64 13.27 -1.17
N LYS A 150 15.51 12.66 -1.98
CA LYS A 150 16.77 13.27 -2.42
C LYS A 150 16.53 14.60 -3.13
N ARG A 151 15.49 14.68 -3.98
CA ARG A 151 15.10 15.91 -4.68
C ARG A 151 14.57 16.99 -3.75
N LEU A 152 13.67 16.64 -2.83
CA LEU A 152 13.11 17.60 -1.88
C LEU A 152 14.17 18.16 -0.92
N LEU A 153 15.13 17.33 -0.53
CA LEU A 153 16.25 17.76 0.31
C LEU A 153 17.26 18.60 -0.47
N SER A 154 17.49 18.31 -1.76
CA SER A 154 18.37 19.13 -2.59
C SER A 154 17.75 20.49 -2.91
N SER A 155 16.45 20.57 -3.23
CA SER A 155 15.75 21.85 -3.45
C SER A 155 15.77 22.73 -2.20
N SER A 156 15.57 22.13 -1.02
CA SER A 156 15.66 22.84 0.26
C SER A 156 17.04 23.45 0.48
N LEU A 157 18.12 22.81 -0.02
CA LEU A 157 19.50 23.30 0.13
C LEU A 157 19.76 24.57 -0.70
N TRP A 158 19.21 24.66 -1.92
CA TRP A 158 19.37 25.82 -2.80
C TRP A 158 18.68 27.06 -2.26
N GLN A 159 17.52 26.89 -1.62
CA GLN A 159 16.73 28.00 -1.08
C GLN A 159 17.46 28.77 0.04
N PHE A 160 18.42 28.14 0.73
CA PHE A 160 19.27 28.82 1.71
C PHE A 160 20.44 29.58 1.09
N ASN A 161 20.94 29.16 -0.07
CA ASN A 161 22.10 29.79 -0.71
C ASN A 161 21.73 31.14 -1.34
N GLU A 162 20.50 31.25 -1.87
CA GLU A 162 19.98 32.51 -2.42
C GLU A 162 19.69 33.56 -1.34
N THR A 163 19.39 33.16 -0.10
CA THR A 163 19.19 34.11 1.01
C THR A 163 20.51 34.70 1.51
N SER A 164 21.66 34.10 1.15
CA SER A 164 23.00 34.58 1.51
C SER A 164 23.70 35.39 0.43
N SER A 165 23.12 35.52 -0.76
CA SER A 165 23.74 36.25 -1.88
C SER A 165 22.85 37.40 -2.35
N SER A 166 22.89 38.53 -1.63
CA SER A 166 22.62 39.84 -2.25
C SER A 166 23.93 40.41 -2.79
N PRO A 167 24.01 40.85 -4.05
CA PRO A 167 25.19 41.55 -4.56
C PRO A 167 25.12 43.03 -4.16
N GLU A 168 26.02 43.46 -3.28
CA GLU A 168 26.61 44.81 -3.33
C GLU A 168 27.28 44.95 -4.73
N ASN A 169 27.34 46.06 -5.46
CA ASN A 169 27.37 47.48 -5.13
C ASN A 169 27.27 48.25 -6.47
N ASN A 170 26.68 49.44 -6.48
CA ASN A 170 27.23 50.57 -7.24
C ASN A 170 26.71 51.89 -6.64
N GLY A 171 27.48 52.42 -5.68
CA GLY A 171 27.83 53.83 -5.52
C GLY A 171 26.72 54.85 -5.24
N ILE A 172 26.73 55.44 -4.04
CA ILE A 172 27.07 56.86 -3.80
C ILE A 172 27.04 57.12 -2.28
N VAL A 173 28.07 57.82 -1.81
CA VAL A 173 28.36 58.28 -0.45
C VAL A 173 27.28 59.24 0.07
N VAL A 174 26.71 59.03 1.27
CA VAL A 174 26.41 60.05 2.33
C VAL A 174 26.17 59.34 3.69
N GLU A 175 26.68 59.94 4.77
CA GLU A 175 26.73 59.50 6.18
C GLU A 175 25.41 59.78 6.98
N PRO A 176 25.33 59.55 8.32
CA PRO A 176 24.44 58.57 8.94
C PRO A 176 23.20 59.18 9.63
N SER A 177 22.04 58.53 9.52
CA SER A 177 20.90 58.79 10.39
C SER A 177 20.33 57.50 10.97
N SER A 178 20.26 57.49 12.30
CA SER A 178 19.67 56.50 13.18
C SER A 178 18.39 55.85 12.63
N GLY A 179 18.45 54.55 12.40
CA GLY A 179 17.30 53.69 12.17
C GLY A 179 17.71 52.26 12.48
N ASP A 180 17.06 51.67 13.48
CA ASP A 180 17.20 50.27 13.91
C ASP A 180 16.96 49.32 12.72
N VAL A 181 18.01 48.97 11.99
CA VAL A 181 17.98 47.81 11.08
C VAL A 181 18.39 46.61 11.92
N LYS A 182 17.37 45.89 12.40
CA LYS A 182 17.51 44.60 13.07
C LYS A 182 17.99 43.58 12.03
N ASP A 183 19.30 43.59 11.79
CA ASP A 183 19.99 42.63 10.95
C ASP A 183 19.83 41.23 11.58
N SER A 184 18.84 40.48 11.09
CA SER A 184 18.59 39.13 11.55
C SER A 184 19.61 38.20 10.87
N SER A 185 20.87 38.30 11.28
CA SER A 185 21.90 37.34 10.93
C SER A 185 21.48 35.99 11.55
N VAL A 186 20.81 35.15 10.76
CA VAL A 186 20.35 33.83 11.21
C VAL A 186 21.59 33.04 11.67
N SER A 187 21.61 32.64 12.94
CA SER A 187 22.76 31.94 13.51
C SER A 187 22.97 30.60 12.80
N ARG A 188 24.22 30.18 12.59
CA ARG A 188 24.57 28.86 12.04
C ARG A 188 23.84 27.71 12.78
N ARG A 189 23.61 27.85 14.09
CA ARG A 189 22.85 26.86 14.89
C ARG A 189 21.39 26.76 14.46
N GLU A 190 20.76 27.89 14.13
CA GLU A 190 19.37 27.97 13.69
C GLU A 190 19.20 27.37 12.28
N LEU A 191 20.15 27.61 11.38
CA LEU A 191 20.17 26.96 10.06
C LEU A 191 20.32 25.43 10.15
N VAL A 192 21.18 24.94 11.05
CA VAL A 192 21.34 23.50 11.30
C VAL A 192 20.04 22.90 11.86
N PHE A 193 19.43 23.57 12.85
CA PHE A 193 18.16 23.11 13.42
C PHE A 193 17.05 23.07 12.37
N LYS A 194 16.92 24.12 11.55
CA LYS A 194 15.93 24.18 10.47
C LYS A 194 16.14 23.05 9.46
N ARG A 195 17.39 22.78 9.07
CA ARG A 195 17.73 21.64 8.20
C ARG A 195 17.34 20.30 8.81
N CYS A 196 17.68 20.05 10.08
CA CYS A 196 17.30 18.82 10.76
C CYS A 196 15.78 18.67 10.83
N SER A 197 15.07 19.75 11.14
CA SER A 197 13.61 19.78 11.16
C SER A 197 13.00 19.47 9.80
N ASP A 198 13.53 20.04 8.71
CA ASP A 198 13.05 19.77 7.35
C ASP A 198 13.31 18.32 6.92
N VAL A 199 14.48 17.76 7.25
CA VAL A 199 14.77 16.34 7.00
C VAL A 199 13.76 15.44 7.70
N VAL A 200 13.52 15.67 9.00
CA VAL A 200 12.57 14.88 9.79
C VAL A 200 11.15 15.04 9.24
N ARG A 201 10.76 16.25 8.84
CA ARG A 201 9.43 16.53 8.26
C ARG A 201 9.24 15.82 6.92
N VAL A 202 10.23 15.87 6.03
CA VAL A 202 10.18 15.17 4.73
C VAL A 202 10.13 13.66 4.94
N GLU A 203 10.96 13.12 5.83
CA GLU A 203 10.93 11.69 6.17
C GLU A 203 9.59 11.26 6.75
N ALA A 204 9.02 12.03 7.66
CA ALA A 204 7.73 11.73 8.27
C ALA A 204 6.59 11.74 7.24
N LYS A 205 6.62 12.67 6.28
CA LYS A 205 5.62 12.76 5.21
C LYS A 205 5.71 11.59 4.23
N LEU A 206 6.93 11.18 3.86
CA LEU A 206 7.13 10.13 2.87
C LEU A 206 7.04 8.72 3.46
N ARG A 207 7.17 8.57 4.79
CA ARG A 207 7.08 7.27 5.45
C ARG A 207 5.70 6.65 5.26
N ALA A 208 5.66 5.47 4.65
CA ALA A 208 4.44 4.69 4.49
C ALA A 208 3.85 4.31 5.87
N PRO A 209 2.52 4.32 6.03
CA PRO A 209 1.87 4.17 7.33
C PRO A 209 1.87 2.74 7.89
N CYS A 210 2.30 1.75 7.11
CA CYS A 210 2.34 0.34 7.49
C CYS A 210 3.64 -0.08 8.18
N PHE A 211 4.60 0.83 8.41
CA PHE A 211 5.88 0.49 9.03
C PHE A 211 5.95 0.88 10.51
N GLY A 212 6.40 -0.07 11.34
CA GLY A 212 6.66 0.09 12.77
C GLY A 212 8.14 -0.11 13.12
N LEU A 213 8.45 -0.09 14.42
CA LEU A 213 9.78 -0.35 14.96
C LEU A 213 9.76 -1.52 15.94
N THR A 214 10.64 -2.49 15.74
CA THR A 214 10.95 -3.52 16.73
C THR A 214 12.24 -3.18 17.45
N ALA A 215 12.31 -3.53 18.72
CA ALA A 215 13.54 -3.57 19.51
C ALA A 215 13.87 -5.04 19.81
N THR A 216 14.95 -5.53 19.22
CA THR A 216 15.49 -6.86 19.48
C THR A 216 16.64 -6.75 20.46
N GLU A 217 16.50 -7.39 21.61
CA GLU A 217 17.56 -7.48 22.59
C GLU A 217 18.31 -8.81 22.45
N LEU A 218 19.62 -8.72 22.20
CA LEU A 218 20.54 -9.84 22.11
C LEU A 218 21.35 -9.93 23.39
N ARG A 219 21.35 -11.10 24.04
CA ARG A 219 22.17 -11.39 25.22
C ARG A 219 23.16 -12.51 24.92
N CYS A 220 24.39 -12.40 25.43
CA CYS A 220 25.34 -13.50 25.40
C CYS A 220 24.90 -14.60 26.37
N CYS A 221 24.90 -15.85 25.90
CA CYS A 221 24.48 -17.01 26.69
C CYS A 221 25.49 -17.41 27.79
N GLN A 222 26.71 -16.88 27.76
CA GLN A 222 27.70 -17.17 28.79
C GLN A 222 27.36 -16.43 30.10
N LYS A 223 27.22 -17.19 31.18
CA LYS A 223 26.82 -16.69 32.53
C LYS A 223 27.63 -15.49 33.04
N ASN A 224 28.89 -15.35 32.63
CA ASN A 224 29.81 -14.30 33.10
C ASN A 224 30.15 -13.24 32.05
N CYS A 225 29.62 -13.33 30.83
CA CYS A 225 29.98 -12.36 29.77
C CYS A 225 29.28 -11.01 29.96
N GLY A 226 28.03 -11.01 30.45
CA GLY A 226 27.25 -9.80 30.69
C GLY A 226 26.90 -8.97 29.44
N PHE A 227 27.34 -9.40 28.25
CA PHE A 227 27.13 -8.67 27.01
C PHE A 227 25.65 -8.66 26.62
N LYS A 228 25.12 -7.46 26.42
CA LYS A 228 23.76 -7.17 25.97
C LYS A 228 23.81 -6.11 24.88
N LYS A 229 23.10 -6.35 23.78
CA LYS A 229 22.98 -5.41 22.66
C LYS A 229 21.51 -5.26 22.28
N VAL A 230 21.02 -4.03 22.25
CA VAL A 230 19.68 -3.73 21.71
C VAL A 230 19.84 -3.26 20.27
N ARG A 231 19.10 -3.89 19.36
CA ARG A 231 19.02 -3.53 17.94
C ARG A 231 17.60 -3.05 17.66
N TYR A 232 17.48 -1.92 16.96
CA TYR A 232 16.19 -1.41 16.51
C TYR A 232 16.07 -1.69 15.01
N ASP A 233 14.98 -2.31 14.59
CA ASP A 233 14.70 -2.63 13.19
C ASP A 233 13.32 -2.08 12.80
N THR A 234 13.21 -1.59 11.57
CA THR A 234 11.91 -1.24 10.99
C THR A 234 11.24 -2.49 10.44
N PHE A 235 9.92 -2.62 10.62
CA PHE A 235 9.16 -3.74 10.05
C PHE A 235 7.87 -3.23 9.39
N GLY A 236 7.49 -3.82 8.26
CA GLY A 236 6.18 -3.57 7.62
C GLY A 236 5.14 -4.66 7.93
N VAL A 237 5.61 -5.86 8.26
CA VAL A 237 4.79 -7.04 8.55
C VAL A 237 5.44 -7.83 9.68
N ILE A 238 4.61 -8.44 10.53
CA ILE A 238 5.05 -9.38 11.56
C ILE A 238 4.61 -10.78 11.14
N SER A 239 5.56 -11.62 10.76
CA SER A 239 5.30 -13.04 10.48
C SER A 239 5.19 -13.80 11.80
N LEU A 240 3.99 -14.24 12.12
CA LEU A 240 3.69 -14.98 13.33
C LEU A 240 3.72 -16.49 13.04
N ALA A 241 4.67 -17.21 13.63
CA ALA A 241 4.69 -18.66 13.55
C ALA A 241 3.54 -19.24 14.39
N ILE A 242 2.81 -20.22 13.85
CA ILE A 242 1.80 -20.97 14.60
C ILE A 242 2.48 -22.24 15.14
N PRO A 243 2.69 -22.36 16.46
CA PRO A 243 3.24 -23.57 17.06
C PRO A 243 2.41 -24.81 16.72
N LYS A 244 3.09 -25.91 16.36
CA LYS A 244 2.46 -27.20 16.01
C LYS A 244 1.66 -27.83 17.16
N ILE A 245 1.92 -27.40 18.40
CA ILE A 245 1.17 -27.83 19.59
C ILE A 245 -0.29 -27.35 19.57
N PHE A 246 -0.62 -26.38 18.73
CA PHE A 246 -1.97 -25.92 18.57
C PHE A 246 -2.73 -26.77 17.57
N VAL A 247 -3.58 -27.66 18.09
CA VAL A 247 -4.59 -28.36 17.32
C VAL A 247 -5.94 -27.69 17.61
N GLY A 248 -6.46 -26.93 16.64
CA GLY A 248 -7.76 -26.24 16.76
C GLY A 248 -7.66 -24.71 16.75
N MET A 249 -8.64 -24.05 17.36
CA MET A 249 -8.76 -22.59 17.32
C MET A 249 -7.76 -21.90 18.26
N VAL A 250 -6.88 -21.07 17.71
CA VAL A 250 -5.88 -20.31 18.46
C VAL A 250 -6.26 -18.84 18.51
N ARG A 251 -6.15 -18.23 19.69
CA ARG A 251 -6.32 -16.78 19.83
C ARG A 251 -5.08 -16.05 19.32
N PHE A 252 -5.28 -14.97 18.56
CA PHE A 252 -4.20 -14.12 18.08
C PHE A 252 -3.28 -13.61 19.21
N SER A 253 -3.86 -13.25 20.37
CA SER A 253 -3.09 -12.81 21.54
C SER A 253 -2.09 -13.86 22.02
N LEU A 254 -2.43 -15.14 21.94
CA LEU A 254 -1.54 -16.23 22.33
C LEU A 254 -0.38 -16.35 21.34
N ILE A 255 -0.65 -16.29 20.04
CA ILE A 255 0.38 -16.32 19.00
C ILE A 255 1.34 -15.13 19.16
N LEU A 256 0.82 -13.95 19.46
CA LEU A 256 1.63 -12.76 19.70
C LEU A 256 2.50 -12.91 20.95
N VAL A 257 1.97 -13.48 22.05
CA VAL A 257 2.76 -13.80 23.24
C VAL A 257 3.88 -14.78 22.88
N PHE A 258 3.60 -15.84 22.12
CA PHE A 258 4.63 -16.78 21.65
C PHE A 258 5.71 -16.08 20.82
N TYR A 259 5.33 -15.16 19.92
CA TYR A 259 6.28 -14.40 19.11
C TYR A 259 7.19 -13.50 19.97
N LEU A 260 6.64 -12.87 21.01
CA LEU A 260 7.39 -11.95 21.87
C LEU A 260 8.19 -12.66 22.96
N ALA A 261 7.70 -13.80 23.44
CA ALA A 261 8.22 -14.52 24.60
C ALA A 261 9.09 -15.73 24.26
N LEU A 262 9.24 -16.13 22.98
CA LEU A 262 10.21 -17.17 22.65
C LEU A 262 11.63 -16.58 22.58
N PRO A 263 12.52 -16.90 23.53
CA PRO A 263 13.92 -17.02 23.17
C PRO A 263 14.02 -18.15 22.15
N LEU A 264 14.63 -17.89 21.00
CA LEU A 264 14.88 -18.86 19.93
C LEU A 264 15.81 -20.03 20.33
N CYS A 265 16.06 -20.28 21.62
CA CYS A 265 16.73 -21.49 22.10
C CYS A 265 15.69 -22.39 22.80
N LEU A 266 14.81 -23.04 22.02
CA LEU A 266 13.97 -24.16 22.50
C LEU A 266 14.67 -25.52 22.36
N SER A 267 15.99 -25.49 22.31
CA SER A 267 16.86 -26.65 22.44
C SER A 267 17.89 -26.33 23.51
N LEU A 268 17.76 -27.01 24.66
CA LEU A 268 18.67 -27.02 25.81
C LEU A 268 18.44 -25.88 26.84
N PHE A 269 18.01 -26.29 28.04
CA PHE A 269 17.94 -25.57 29.33
C PHE A 269 16.59 -24.94 29.76
N GLY A 270 15.88 -25.70 30.60
CA GLY A 270 15.31 -25.33 31.92
C GLY A 270 14.60 -23.99 32.12
N ASP A 271 13.27 -24.07 32.19
CA ASP A 271 12.22 -23.40 33.01
C ASP A 271 12.32 -21.96 33.57
N ASP A 272 13.42 -21.20 33.47
CA ASP A 272 13.54 -19.90 34.18
C ASP A 272 13.71 -18.67 33.28
N ALA A 273 12.87 -18.48 32.26
CA ALA A 273 12.91 -17.26 31.44
C ALA A 273 11.54 -16.77 30.94
N ILE A 274 10.70 -16.26 31.85
CA ILE A 274 9.56 -15.39 31.46
C ILE A 274 9.51 -14.18 32.39
N ARG A 275 10.23 -13.10 32.05
CA ARG A 275 10.01 -11.77 32.64
C ARG A 275 10.21 -10.67 31.60
N GLY A 276 9.14 -9.93 31.30
CA GLY A 276 9.23 -8.60 30.70
C GLY A 276 8.40 -8.40 29.44
N LEU A 277 7.09 -8.14 29.58
CA LEU A 277 6.27 -7.59 28.52
C LEU A 277 6.03 -6.09 28.80
N VAL A 278 6.52 -5.20 27.93
CA VAL A 278 6.13 -3.79 27.93
C VAL A 278 5.63 -3.45 26.54
N ILE A 279 4.32 -3.33 26.38
CA ILE A 279 3.69 -2.76 25.20
C ILE A 279 3.48 -1.27 25.49
N SER A 280 4.28 -0.41 24.86
CA SER A 280 4.09 1.05 24.94
C SER A 280 3.09 1.50 23.86
N PRO A 281 2.22 2.49 24.12
CA PRO A 281 1.23 2.98 23.16
C PRO A 281 1.80 3.67 21.91
N LYS A 282 3.13 3.68 21.72
CA LYS A 282 3.84 4.25 20.57
C LYS A 282 4.63 3.17 19.84
N SER A 283 3.94 2.33 19.06
CA SER A 283 4.48 1.51 17.95
C SER A 283 5.77 0.69 18.18
N LEU A 284 6.15 0.44 19.43
CA LEU A 284 7.40 -0.24 19.78
C LEU A 284 7.09 -1.64 20.30
N ILE A 285 7.64 -2.65 19.62
CA ILE A 285 7.52 -4.04 20.01
C ILE A 285 8.90 -4.52 20.50
N VAL A 286 8.96 -5.02 21.74
CA VAL A 286 10.21 -5.51 22.36
C VAL A 286 10.22 -7.03 22.35
N SER A 287 11.32 -7.63 21.87
CA SER A 287 11.56 -9.08 21.87
C SER A 287 12.97 -9.40 22.39
N GLU A 288 13.09 -10.37 23.28
CA GLU A 288 14.37 -10.84 23.80
C GLU A 288 14.81 -12.14 23.09
N LYS A 289 16.06 -12.20 22.62
CA LYS A 289 16.63 -13.38 21.95
C LYS A 289 18.03 -13.72 22.50
N CYS A 290 18.28 -15.01 22.71
CA CYS A 290 19.61 -15.54 23.05
C CYS A 290 20.38 -15.94 21.78
N CYS A 291 21.64 -15.53 21.67
CA CYS A 291 22.53 -15.97 20.58
C CYS A 291 23.14 -17.33 20.93
N CYS A 292 22.55 -18.41 20.41
CA CYS A 292 23.18 -19.73 20.37
C CYS A 292 24.09 -19.78 19.12
N SER A 293 25.42 -19.89 19.29
CA SER A 293 26.39 -20.16 18.20
C SER A 293 26.52 -21.66 17.97
#